data_AF-A0AA38L0D6-F1
#
_entry.id   AF-A0AA38L0D6-F1
#
_cell.length_a   1.000
_cell.length_b   1.000
_cell.length_c   1.000
_cell.angle_alpha   90.00
_cell.angle_beta   90.00
_cell.angle_gamma   90.00
#
_symmetry.space_group_name_H-M   'P 1'
#
loop_
_entity.id
_entity.type
_entity.pdbx_description
1 polymer ?
#
loop_
_entity_poly.entity_id
_entity_poly.type
_entity_poly.pdbx_seq_one_letter_code
_entity_poly.pdbx_strand_id
1 'polypeptide(L)' 'MDLNVVCVIDPFLTPFPEEILQGVAGKEIYSFMDGFLGYHHVRIVKEDQEK' A
#
# COMPACT_ATOMS: atom_id res chain seq x y z
N MET A 1 -12.57 -20.20 7.49
CA MET A 1 -11.96 -19.95 6.17
C MET A 1 -10.98 -18.82 6.38
N ASP A 2 -9.75 -18.92 5.88
CA ASP A 2 -8.79 -17.83 5.97
C ASP A 2 -9.20 -16.73 4.99
N LEU A 3 -9.55 -15.54 5.50
CA LEU A 3 -10.07 -14.42 4.69
C LEU A 3 -9.13 -14.09 3.53
N ASN A 4 -7.82 -14.06 3.79
CA ASN A 4 -6.81 -13.77 2.79
C ASN A 4 -6.72 -14.82 1.66
N VAL A 5 -7.17 -16.05 1.89
CA VAL A 5 -7.16 -17.12 0.88
C VAL A 5 -8.34 -16.99 -0.08
N VAL A 6 -9.44 -16.36 0.36
CA VAL A 6 -10.64 -16.15 -0.46
C VAL A 6 -10.71 -14.77 -1.13
N CYS A 7 -9.87 -13.82 -0.69
CA CYS A 7 -9.76 -12.50 -1.31
C CYS A 7 -9.13 -12.58 -2.72
N VAL A 8 -9.61 -11.72 -3.62
CA VAL A 8 -9.00 -11.53 -4.95
C VAL A 8 -7.62 -10.90 -4.79
N ILE A 9 -6.63 -11.40 -5.54
CA ILE A 9 -5.28 -10.85 -5.55
C ILE A 9 -5.31 -9.45 -6.18
N ASP A 10 -4.72 -8.48 -5.48
CA ASP A 10 -4.56 -7.11 -6.00
C ASP A 10 -3.62 -7.10 -7.22
N PRO A 11 -4.06 -6.59 -8.39
CA PRO A 11 -3.20 -6.46 -9.57
C PRO A 11 -2.10 -5.40 -9.40
N PHE A 12 -2.21 -4.50 -8.42
CA PHE A 12 -1.19 -3.50 -8.13
C PHE A 12 -0.12 -4.08 -7.21
N LEU A 13 0.96 -4.54 -7.82
CA LEU A 13 2.12 -4.96 -7.08
C LEU A 13 2.70 -3.79 -6.30
N THR A 14 3.16 -4.06 -5.08
CA THR A 14 3.96 -3.09 -4.34
C THR A 14 5.14 -2.67 -5.24
N PRO A 15 5.35 -1.36 -5.48
CA PRO A 15 6.44 -0.91 -6.31
C PRO A 15 7.76 -1.50 -5.82
N PHE A 16 8.58 -1.99 -6.76
CA PHE A 16 9.86 -2.57 -6.40
C PHE A 16 10.70 -1.50 -5.70
N PRO A 17 11.34 -1.81 -4.55
CA PRO A 17 12.19 -0.86 -3.84
C PRO A 17 13.24 -0.21 -4.75
N GLU A 18 13.77 -0.95 -5.72
CA GLU A 18 14.73 -0.48 -6.71
C GLU A 18 14.19 0.63 -7.63
N GLU A 19 12.92 0.55 -8.04
CA GLU A 19 12.29 1.58 -8.89
C GLU A 19 12.16 2.90 -8.13
N ILE A 20 11.72 2.82 -6.87
CA ILE A 20 11.62 3.98 -5.98
C ILE A 20 13.01 4.58 -5.75
N LEU A 21 14.01 3.74 -5.46
CA LEU A 21 15.39 4.18 -5.22
C LEU A 21 16.00 4.86 -6.44
N GLN A 22 15.77 4.34 -7.65
CA GLN A 22 16.21 4.98 -8.90
C GLN A 22 15.52 6.34 -9.11
N GLY A 23 14.23 6.45 -8.83
CA GLY A 23 13.47 7.69 -8.97
C GLY A 23 13.95 8.82 -8.04
N VAL A 24 14.53 8.47 -6.89
CA VAL A 24 15.02 9.42 -5.89
C VAL A 24 16.54 9.53 -5.83
N ALA A 25 17.28 8.82 -6.68
CA ALA A 25 18.73 8.87 -6.74
C ALA A 25 19.24 10.29 -7.10
N GLY A 26 20.33 10.73 -6.47
CA GLY A 26 20.97 12.00 -6.78
C GLY A 26 20.24 13.25 -6.29
N LYS A 27 19.26 13.11 -5.38
CA LYS A 27 18.65 14.26 -4.70
C LYS A 27 19.50 14.62 -3.48
N GLU A 28 19.70 15.91 -3.25
CA GLU A 28 20.51 16.41 -2.14
C GLU A 28 19.73 16.47 -0.82
N ILE A 29 18.39 16.54 -0.89
CA ILE A 29 17.49 16.68 0.25
C ILE A 29 16.33 15.70 0.10
N TYR A 30 16.04 15.00 1.20
CA TYR A 30 14.93 14.06 1.31
C TYR A 30 14.05 14.45 2.50
N SER A 31 12.74 14.25 2.37
CA SER A 31 11.80 14.26 3.48
C SER A 31 11.00 12.96 3.45
N PHE A 32 10.83 12.34 4.62
CA PHE A 32 10.08 11.10 4.78
C PHE A 32 8.78 11.39 5.53
N MET A 33 7.68 10.81 5.06
CA MET A 33 6.41 10.76 5.79
C MET A 33 6.16 9.31 6.22
N ASP A 34 5.65 9.13 7.44
CA ASP A 34 5.47 7.82 8.08
C ASP A 34 4.21 7.07 7.62
N GLY A 35 3.33 7.75 6.86
CA GLY A 35 2.07 7.18 6.39
C GLY A 35 1.20 6.65 7.54
N PHE A 36 1.29 7.25 8.74
CA PHE A 36 0.64 6.73 9.93
C PHE A 36 -0.85 6.43 9.68
N LEU A 37 -1.29 5.25 10.10
CA LEU A 37 -2.64 4.72 9.88
C LEU A 37 -3.08 4.66 8.41
N GLY A 38 -2.16 4.53 7.45
CA GLY A 38 -2.44 4.51 6.01
C GLY A 38 -3.64 3.64 5.61
N TYR A 39 -3.72 2.40 6.09
CA TYR A 39 -4.86 1.52 5.82
C TYR A 39 -6.19 2.00 6.40
N HIS A 40 -6.18 2.68 7.55
CA HIS A 40 -7.41 3.17 8.20
C HIS A 40 -8.02 4.37 7.47
N HIS A 41 -7.26 5.03 6.60
CA HIS A 41 -7.77 6.10 5.74
C HIS A 41 -8.46 5.56 4.47
N VAL A 42 -8.23 4.29 4.12
CA VAL A 42 -8.86 3.65 2.96
C VAL A 42 -10.23 3.12 3.36
N ARG A 43 -11.27 3.52 2.62
CA ARG A 43 -12.63 3.05 2.87
C ARG A 43 -12.81 1.63 2.32
N ILE A 44 -13.30 0.73 3.16
CA ILE A 44 -13.82 -0.59 2.75
C ILE A 44 -15.23 -0.38 2.19
N VAL A 45 -15.56 -1.03 1.08
CA VAL A 45 -16.92 -0.99 0.52
C VAL A 45 -17.89 -1.70 1.47
N LYS A 46 -19.13 -1.23 1.55
CA LYS A 46 -20.07 -1.65 2.59
C LYS A 46 -20.40 -3.15 2.52
N GLU A 47 -20.32 -3.72 1.32
CA GLU A 47 -20.60 -5.12 1.01
C GLU A 47 -19.52 -6.05 1.58
N ASP A 48 -18.28 -5.56 1.69
CA ASP A 48 -17.11 -6.31 2.18
C ASP A 48 -16.83 -6.03 3.68
N GLN A 49 -17.57 -5.10 4.28
CA GLN A 49 -17.57 -4.91 5.73
C GLN A 49 -18.41 -6.02 6.37
N GLU A 50 -17.75 -6.96 7.06
CA GLU A 50 -18.45 -7.90 7.94
C GLU A 50 -19.34 -7.14 8.94
N LYS A 51 -20.47 -7.75 9.31
CA LYS A 51 -21.50 -7.13 10.14
C LYS A 51 -21.24 -7.31 11.63
#